data_AF-A0A8J6MIT1-F1
#
_entry.id   AF-A0A8J6MIT1-F1
#
_cell.length_a   1.000
_cell.length_b   1.000
_cell.length_c   1.000
_cell.angle_alpha   90.00
_cell.angle_beta   90.00
_cell.angle_gamma   90.00
#
_symmetry.space_group_name_H-M   'P 1'
#
loop_
_entity.id
_entity.type
_entity.pdbx_description
1 polymer ?
#
loop_
_entity_poly.entity_id
_entity_poly.type
_entity_poly.pdbx_seq_one_letter_code
_entity_poly.pdbx_strand_id
1 'polypeptide(L)'
;MAGHVDSHDHDAHTDSDGHGPAFYIKIWAILLVLFLISVAGPEISHHKAVILVTAFGIAIVKAYMVAVNFMHIKHEKKYIAYIMFAMLGAVFLFYIAVSTDVQMTSGSNWENASAKAVIEQHKDFQEHIEHE
;
A
#
# COMPACT_ATOMS: atom_id res chain seq x y z
N MET A 1 34.21 -38.15 -52.15
CA MET A 1 34.32 -37.65 -50.77
C MET A 1 33.80 -36.22 -50.78
N ALA A 2 32.51 -36.04 -50.47
CA ALA A 2 31.91 -34.72 -50.31
C ALA A 2 31.66 -34.55 -48.82
N GLY A 3 32.40 -33.64 -48.20
CA GLY A 3 32.27 -33.29 -46.79
C GLY A 3 30.95 -32.58 -46.57
N HIS A 4 30.14 -33.15 -45.69
CA HIS A 4 28.98 -32.49 -45.10
C HIS A 4 29.48 -31.25 -44.35
N VAL A 5 29.09 -30.07 -44.81
CA VAL A 5 29.31 -28.81 -44.08
C VAL A 5 28.12 -28.67 -43.14
N ASP A 6 28.29 -29.09 -41.89
CA ASP A 6 27.36 -28.80 -40.81
C ASP A 6 27.31 -27.28 -40.62
N SER A 7 26.20 -26.68 -41.04
CA SER A 7 25.81 -25.34 -40.63
C SER A 7 25.48 -25.39 -39.14
N HIS A 8 26.37 -24.87 -38.31
CA HIS A 8 26.07 -24.53 -36.92
C HIS A 8 24.98 -23.46 -36.90
N ASP A 9 23.74 -23.91 -36.84
CA ASP A 9 22.58 -23.10 -36.56
C ASP A 9 22.67 -22.68 -35.09
N HIS A 10 22.75 -21.37 -34.86
CA HIS A 10 22.89 -20.80 -33.53
C HIS A 10 21.59 -21.01 -32.75
N ASP A 11 21.63 -21.97 -31.83
CA ASP A 11 21.11 -21.90 -30.46
C ASP A 11 19.97 -20.89 -30.24
N ALA A 12 18.76 -21.29 -30.63
CA ALA A 12 17.57 -20.90 -29.88
C ALA A 12 17.22 -22.03 -28.91
N HIS A 13 18.13 -22.28 -27.96
CA HIS A 13 17.80 -23.03 -26.75
C HIS A 13 16.72 -22.27 -25.99
N THR A 14 15.46 -22.57 -26.27
CA THR A 14 14.32 -22.24 -25.41
C THR A 14 14.31 -23.20 -24.22
N ASP A 15 15.42 -23.26 -23.51
CA ASP A 15 15.57 -24.01 -22.27
C ASP A 15 15.58 -23.02 -21.12
N SER A 16 14.46 -22.91 -20.41
CA SER A 16 14.47 -22.76 -18.95
C SER A 16 13.05 -22.75 -18.39
N ASP A 17 12.66 -23.90 -17.85
CA ASP A 17 11.63 -24.09 -16.83
C ASP A 17 11.99 -23.39 -15.50
N GLY A 18 12.37 -22.12 -15.57
CA GLY A 18 12.61 -21.22 -14.44
C GLY A 18 11.88 -19.92 -14.70
N HIS A 19 11.08 -19.45 -13.74
CA HIS A 19 10.21 -18.27 -13.88
C HIS A 19 10.94 -17.05 -14.46
N GLY A 20 10.86 -16.88 -15.79
CA GLY A 20 11.59 -15.85 -16.50
C GLY A 20 11.10 -14.43 -16.18
N PRO A 21 11.90 -13.39 -16.52
CA PRO A 21 11.56 -11.97 -16.28
C PRO A 21 10.18 -11.57 -16.77
N ALA A 22 9.70 -12.20 -17.85
CA ALA A 22 8.39 -12.00 -18.43
C ALA A 22 7.23 -12.26 -17.44
N PHE A 23 7.39 -13.18 -16.50
CA PHE A 23 6.37 -13.49 -15.49
C PHE A 23 6.21 -12.33 -14.49
N TYR A 24 7.31 -11.79 -13.97
CA TYR A 24 7.29 -10.65 -13.05
C TYR A 24 6.74 -9.38 -13.70
N ILE A 25 7.06 -9.16 -14.99
CA ILE A 25 6.53 -8.04 -15.77
C ILE A 25 5.00 -8.14 -15.93
N LYS A 26 4.46 -9.35 -16.15
CA LYS A 26 2.99 -9.56 -16.19
C LYS A 26 2.32 -9.19 -14.87
N ILE A 27 2.87 -9.64 -13.75
CA ILE A 27 2.31 -9.35 -12.43
C ILE A 27 2.40 -7.85 -12.12
N TRP A 28 3.54 -7.22 -12.43
CA TRP A 28 3.71 -5.78 -12.31
C TRP A 28 2.65 -5.02 -13.12
N ALA A 29 2.40 -5.42 -14.37
CA ALA A 29 1.38 -4.80 -15.20
C ALA A 29 -0.03 -4.95 -14.60
N ILE A 30 -0.36 -6.12 -14.05
CA ILE A 30 -1.64 -6.34 -13.34
C ILE A 30 -1.75 -5.42 -12.11
N LEU A 31 -0.70 -5.31 -11.31
CA LEU A 31 -0.66 -4.42 -10.14
C LEU A 31 -0.80 -2.95 -10.54
N LEU A 32 -0.21 -2.54 -11.67
CA LEU A 32 -0.33 -1.21 -12.24
C LEU A 32 -1.78 -0.93 -12.67
N VAL A 33 -2.44 -1.87 -13.34
CA VAL A 33 -3.85 -1.71 -13.73
C VAL A 33 -4.74 -1.61 -12.49
N LEU A 34 -4.56 -2.50 -11.51
CA LEU A 34 -5.27 -2.42 -10.22
C LEU A 34 -5.01 -1.09 -9.50
N PHE A 35 -3.83 -0.48 -9.68
CA PHE A 35 -3.51 0.85 -9.16
C PHE A 35 -4.31 1.95 -9.85
N LEU A 36 -4.31 1.97 -11.17
CA LEU A 36 -5.06 2.96 -11.94
C LEU A 36 -6.56 2.89 -11.62
N ILE A 37 -7.12 1.69 -11.50
CA ILE A 37 -8.52 1.48 -11.10
C ILE A 37 -8.76 2.03 -9.70
N SER A 38 -7.85 1.78 -8.74
CA SER A 38 -8.00 2.29 -7.37
C SER A 38 -7.92 3.82 -7.28
N VAL A 39 -7.14 4.46 -8.14
CA VAL A 39 -7.00 5.93 -8.20
C VAL A 39 -8.20 6.57 -8.90
N ALA A 40 -8.70 5.95 -9.96
CA ALA A 40 -9.86 6.46 -10.72
C ALA A 40 -11.22 6.11 -10.10
N GLY A 41 -11.29 5.06 -9.27
CA GLY A 41 -12.54 4.56 -8.67
C GLY A 41 -13.33 5.58 -7.82
N PRO A 42 -12.68 6.41 -6.97
CA PRO A 42 -13.35 7.45 -6.20
C PRO A 42 -14.05 8.51 -7.04
N GLU A 43 -13.53 8.83 -8.23
CA GLU A 43 -14.09 9.87 -9.11
C GLU A 43 -15.42 9.45 -9.77
N ILE A 44 -15.66 8.14 -9.89
CA ILE A 44 -16.84 7.60 -10.59
C ILE A 44 -18.00 7.38 -9.59
N SER A 45 -17.69 7.18 -8.31
CA SER A 45 -18.64 6.74 -7.31
C SER A 45 -18.95 7.84 -6.30
N HIS A 46 -20.20 8.27 -6.18
CA HIS A 46 -20.60 9.28 -5.19
C HIS A 46 -20.91 8.67 -3.80
N HIS A 47 -21.05 7.34 -3.71
CA HIS A 47 -21.39 6.65 -2.48
C HIS A 47 -20.14 6.19 -1.72
N LYS A 48 -19.90 6.82 -0.56
CA LYS A 48 -18.73 6.56 0.31
C LYS A 48 -18.54 5.08 0.66
N ALA A 49 -19.63 4.35 0.92
CA ALA A 49 -19.55 2.93 1.28
C ALA A 49 -19.01 2.07 0.12
N VAL A 50 -19.45 2.35 -1.11
CA VAL A 50 -19.00 1.64 -2.31
C VAL A 50 -17.52 1.90 -2.56
N ILE A 51 -17.09 3.16 -2.44
CA ILE A 51 -15.68 3.55 -2.58
C ILE A 51 -14.80 2.80 -1.57
N LEU A 52 -15.22 2.76 -0.30
CA LEU A 52 -14.47 2.05 0.74
C LEU A 52 -14.37 0.55 0.45
N VAL A 53 -15.48 -0.11 0.13
CA VAL A 53 -15.47 -1.55 -0.17
C VAL A 53 -14.59 -1.86 -1.39
N THR A 54 -14.70 -1.07 -2.47
CA THR A 54 -13.89 -1.26 -3.66
C THR A 54 -12.41 -0.98 -3.39
N ALA A 55 -12.07 0.09 -2.67
CA ALA A 55 -10.69 0.42 -2.32
C ALA A 55 -10.04 -0.67 -1.46
N PHE A 56 -10.72 -1.11 -0.40
CA PHE A 56 -10.24 -2.19 0.46
C PHE A 56 -10.16 -3.53 -0.29
N GLY A 57 -11.14 -3.85 -1.12
CA GLY A 57 -11.14 -5.06 -1.93
C GLY A 57 -9.94 -5.13 -2.87
N ILE A 58 -9.66 -4.05 -3.61
CA ILE A 58 -8.50 -3.95 -4.48
C ILE A 58 -7.19 -4.03 -3.67
N ALA A 59 -7.12 -3.37 -2.52
CA ALA A 59 -5.95 -3.41 -1.65
C ALA A 59 -5.62 -4.84 -1.18
N ILE A 60 -6.63 -5.63 -0.80
CA ILE A 60 -6.45 -7.04 -0.39
C ILE A 60 -5.91 -7.87 -1.56
N VAL A 61 -6.49 -7.75 -2.76
CA VAL A 61 -6.04 -8.50 -3.94
C VAL A 61 -4.58 -8.17 -4.28
N LYS A 62 -4.22 -6.89 -4.23
CA LYS A 62 -2.83 -6.45 -4.44
C LYS A 62 -1.88 -7.03 -3.40
N ALA A 63 -2.21 -6.90 -2.12
CA ALA A 63 -1.37 -7.39 -1.03
C ALA A 63 -1.15 -8.91 -1.16
N TYR A 64 -2.19 -9.68 -1.48
CA TYR A 64 -2.09 -11.11 -1.74
C TYR A 64 -1.15 -11.42 -2.92
N MET A 65 -1.31 -10.70 -4.04
CA MET A 65 -0.48 -10.91 -5.23
C MET A 65 0.99 -10.57 -4.97
N VAL A 66 1.27 -9.52 -4.19
CA VAL A 66 2.63 -9.17 -3.77
C VAL A 66 3.21 -10.23 -2.84
N ALA A 67 2.45 -10.66 -1.82
CA ALA A 67 2.91 -11.66 -0.87
C ALA A 67 3.24 -13.01 -1.55
N VAL A 68 2.42 -13.45 -2.50
CA VAL A 68 2.61 -14.73 -3.18
C VAL A 68 3.72 -14.66 -4.23
N ASN A 69 3.80 -13.58 -5.01
CA ASN A 69 4.68 -13.53 -6.19
C ASN A 69 5.99 -12.76 -5.97
N PHE A 70 6.01 -11.72 -5.13
CA PHE A 70 7.21 -10.91 -4.89
C PHE A 70 7.88 -11.17 -3.54
N MET A 71 7.15 -11.68 -2.54
CA MET A 71 7.72 -12.11 -1.26
C MET A 71 8.01 -13.63 -1.21
N HIS A 72 7.78 -14.35 -2.33
CA HIS A 72 8.05 -15.79 -2.51
C HIS A 72 7.45 -16.72 -1.45
N ILE A 73 6.40 -16.30 -0.75
CA ILE A 73 5.80 -17.06 0.36
C ILE A 73 5.29 -18.45 -0.07
N LYS A 74 4.94 -18.63 -1.35
CA LYS A 74 4.49 -19.92 -1.87
C LYS A 74 5.61 -20.96 -1.98
N HIS A 75 6.86 -20.53 -2.19
CA HIS A 75 8.01 -21.43 -2.30
C HIS A 75 8.70 -21.68 -0.96
N GLU A 76 8.53 -20.74 -0.04
CA GLU A 76 9.11 -20.76 1.29
C GLU A 76 8.43 -21.72 2.27
N LYS A 77 9.08 -21.93 3.41
CA LYS A 77 8.58 -22.81 4.48
C LYS A 77 7.31 -22.22 5.10
N LYS A 78 6.31 -23.09 5.37
CA LYS A 78 4.98 -22.70 5.89
C LYS A 78 5.02 -21.83 7.16
N TYR A 79 6.07 -21.94 7.98
CA TYR A 79 6.20 -21.10 9.18
C TYR A 79 6.41 -19.61 8.88
N ILE A 80 6.95 -19.25 7.70
CA ILE A 80 7.15 -17.86 7.29
C ILE A 80 5.80 -17.15 7.13
N ALA A 81 4.79 -17.85 6.59
CA ALA A 81 3.43 -17.32 6.51
C ALA A 81 2.83 -17.09 7.91
N TYR A 82 3.02 -18.02 8.86
CA TYR A 82 2.53 -17.84 10.23
C TYR A 82 3.19 -16.64 10.92
N ILE A 83 4.51 -16.44 10.76
CA ILE A 83 5.21 -15.28 11.32
C ILE A 83 4.71 -13.98 10.68
N MET A 84 4.53 -13.95 9.35
CA MET A 84 3.98 -12.78 8.65
C MET A 84 2.59 -12.41 9.20
N PHE A 85 1.67 -13.38 9.32
CA PHE A 85 0.35 -13.12 9.88
C PHE A 85 0.40 -12.74 11.36
N ALA A 86 1.31 -13.30 12.14
CA ALA A 86 1.52 -12.91 13.53
C ALA A 86 1.97 -11.45 13.65
N MET A 87 2.90 -11.00 12.80
CA MET A 87 3.35 -9.59 12.77
C MET A 87 2.24 -8.66 12.28
N LEU A 88 1.50 -9.05 11.25
CA LEU A 88 0.36 -8.26 10.77
C LEU A 88 -0.73 -8.15 11.85
N GLY A 89 -1.00 -9.25 12.57
CA GLY A 89 -1.91 -9.27 13.71
C GLY A 89 -1.43 -8.39 14.86
N ALA A 90 -0.12 -8.38 15.15
CA ALA A 90 0.45 -7.51 16.17
C ALA A 90 0.31 -6.02 15.80
N VAL A 91 0.58 -5.64 14.55
CA VAL A 91 0.36 -4.27 14.05
C VAL A 91 -1.11 -3.90 14.11
N PHE A 92 -2.01 -4.81 13.73
CA PHE A 92 -3.45 -4.59 13.79
C PHE A 92 -3.95 -4.41 15.23
N LEU A 93 -3.48 -5.24 16.16
CA LEU A 93 -3.80 -5.13 17.59
C LEU A 93 -3.26 -3.82 18.16
N PHE A 94 -2.01 -3.47 17.85
CA PHE A 94 -1.41 -2.20 18.23
C PHE A 94 -2.23 -1.01 17.73
N TYR A 95 -2.64 -1.05 16.45
CA TYR A 95 -3.49 -0.02 15.87
C TYR A 95 -4.79 0.13 16.65
N ILE A 96 -5.54 -0.96 16.89
CA ILE A 96 -6.81 -0.87 17.64
C ILE A 96 -6.58 -0.33 19.05
N ALA A 97 -5.55 -0.82 19.75
CA ALA A 97 -5.23 -0.42 21.12
C ALA A 97 -4.90 1.08 21.24
N VAL A 98 -4.18 1.65 20.26
CA VAL A 98 -3.81 3.07 20.23
C VAL A 98 -4.90 3.94 19.61
N SER A 99 -5.72 3.37 18.72
CA SER A 99 -6.70 4.14 17.93
C SER A 99 -7.73 4.85 18.79
N THR A 100 -8.14 4.26 19.92
CA THR A 100 -9.11 4.88 20.84
C THR A 100 -8.51 6.04 21.61
N ASP A 101 -7.20 6.01 21.90
CA ASP A 101 -6.48 7.07 22.58
C ASP A 101 -6.26 8.27 21.64
N VAL A 102 -5.79 8.00 20.41
CA VAL A 102 -5.52 9.05 19.41
C VAL A 102 -6.80 9.72 18.88
N GLN A 103 -7.91 8.99 18.76
CA GLN A 103 -9.16 9.55 18.20
C GLN A 103 -10.02 10.29 19.24
N MET A 104 -9.61 10.34 20.51
CA MET A 104 -10.29 11.16 21.50
C MET A 104 -9.96 12.64 21.29
N THR A 105 -10.98 13.43 20.93
CA THR A 105 -10.84 14.89 20.74
C THR A 105 -10.97 15.66 22.07
N SER A 106 -10.98 14.96 23.21
CA SER A 106 -11.22 15.51 24.55
C SER A 106 -10.56 14.60 25.58
N GLY A 107 -9.90 15.19 26.58
CA GLY A 107 -9.22 14.47 27.66
C GLY A 107 -8.94 15.40 28.84
N SER A 108 -8.66 14.83 30.02
CA SER A 108 -8.52 15.55 31.30
C SER A 108 -7.45 16.65 31.28
N ASN A 109 -6.48 16.56 30.36
CA ASN A 109 -5.39 17.52 30.17
C ASN A 109 -5.26 17.94 28.69
N TRP A 110 -6.33 17.84 27.91
CA TRP A 110 -6.33 18.27 26.52
C TRP A 110 -6.45 19.79 26.45
N GLU A 111 -5.40 20.47 26.00
CA GLU A 111 -5.43 21.90 25.69
C GLU A 111 -5.14 22.13 24.21
N ASN A 112 -6.01 22.91 23.57
CA ASN A 112 -5.79 23.35 22.20
C ASN A 112 -4.81 24.53 22.18
N ALA A 113 -3.52 24.22 22.28
CA ALA A 113 -2.45 25.22 22.28
C ALA A 113 -2.46 26.09 21.01
N SER A 114 -2.85 25.54 19.87
CA SER A 114 -2.96 26.28 18.61
C SER A 114 -4.14 27.26 18.60
N ALA A 115 -5.30 26.88 19.14
CA ALA A 115 -6.43 27.80 19.28
C ALA A 115 -6.15 28.92 20.28
N LYS A 116 -5.47 28.61 21.39
CA LYS A 116 -5.03 29.64 22.36
C LYS A 116 -4.09 30.66 21.73
N ALA A 117 -3.09 30.20 20.98
CA ALA A 117 -2.13 31.09 20.31
C ALA A 117 -2.81 32.04 19.31
N VAL A 118 -3.81 31.56 18.56
CA VAL A 118 -4.57 32.39 17.62
C VAL A 118 -5.44 33.43 18.35
N ILE A 119 -6.11 33.04 19.45
CA ILE A 119 -6.93 33.97 20.25
C ILE A 119 -6.06 35.06 20.87
N GLU A 120 -4.88 34.71 21.37
CA GLU A 120 -3.92 35.65 21.96
C GLU A 120 -3.39 36.64 20.92
N GLN A 121 -2.98 36.13 19.74
CA GLN A 121 -2.55 36.98 18.62
C GLN A 121 -3.64 37.97 18.17
N HIS A 122 -4.91 37.57 18.15
CA HIS A 122 -6.00 38.46 17.75
C HIS A 122 -6.42 39.44 18.86
N LYS A 123 -6.24 39.09 20.14
CA LYS A 123 -6.43 40.04 21.25
C LYS A 123 -5.38 41.15 21.20
N ASP A 124 -4.11 40.79 21.01
CA ASP A 124 -3.02 41.77 20.88
C ASP A 124 -3.25 42.70 19.68
N PHE A 125 -3.75 42.17 18.57
CA PHE A 125 -4.10 42.97 17.39
C PHE A 125 -5.25 43.94 17.65
N GLN A 126 -6.30 43.50 18.37
CA GLN A 126 -7.46 44.34 18.66
C GLN A 126 -7.11 45.47 19.65
N GLU A 127 -6.33 45.19 20.69
CA GLU A 127 -5.82 46.22 21.60
C GLU A 127 -4.94 47.25 20.87
N HIS A 128 -4.16 46.83 19.87
CA HIS A 128 -3.34 47.75 19.08
C HIS A 128 -4.16 48.74 18.24
N ILE A 129 -5.35 48.35 17.75
CA ILE A 129 -6.23 49.24 16.96
C ILE A 129 -7.04 50.19 17.84
N GLU A 130 -7.41 49.79 19.06
CA GLU A 130 -8.18 50.64 19.98
C GLU A 130 -7.34 51.77 20.63
N HIS A 131 -6.01 51.68 20.53
CA HIS A 131 -5.07 52.63 21.14
C HIS A 131 -4.36 53.58 20.13
N GLU A 132 -4.69 53.55 18.84
CA GLU A 132 -4.32 54.57 17.82
C GLU A 132 -5.44 55.60 17.58
#